data_AF-F8LEF6-F1
#
_entry.id   AF-F8LEF6-F1
#
_cell.length_a   1.000
_cell.length_b   1.000
_cell.length_c   1.000
_cell.angle_alpha   90.00
_cell.angle_beta   90.00
_cell.angle_gamma   90.00
#
_symmetry.space_group_name_H-M   'P 1'
#
loop_
_entity.id
_entity.type
_entity.pdbx_description
1 polymer ?
#
loop_
_entity_poly.entity_id
_entity_poly.type
_entity_poly.pdbx_seq_one_letter_code
_entity_poly.pdbx_strand_id
1 'polypeptide(L)' 'MLVLTRKSEEKVTIGKDKKVVITILKIQGDKVSIGIEADKETPIYRNELINEENEQISRVELEAS' A
#
# COMPACT_ATOMS: atom_id res chain seq x y z
N MET A 1 -14.18 3.70 -3.02
CA MET A 1 -13.77 2.55 -2.18
C MET A 1 -14.18 1.26 -2.90
N LEU A 2 -13.24 0.36 -3.17
CA LEU A 2 -13.51 -0.97 -3.74
C LEU A 2 -13.34 -2.01 -2.63
N VAL A 3 -14.30 -2.90 -2.45
CA VAL A 3 -14.29 -3.89 -1.36
C VAL A 3 -14.15 -5.29 -1.95
N LEU A 4 -13.13 -6.03 -1.48
CA LEU A 4 -12.83 -7.39 -1.92
C LEU A 4 -12.58 -8.26 -0.69
N THR A 5 -13.16 -9.45 -0.66
CA THR A 5 -12.88 -10.45 0.38
C THR A 5 -11.74 -11.35 -0.08
N ARG A 6 -10.68 -11.47 0.72
CA ARG A 6 -9.52 -12.33 0.45
C ARG A 6 -9.30 -13.33 1.58
N LYS A 7 -8.85 -14.54 1.23
CA LYS A 7 -8.33 -15.55 2.15
C LYS A 7 -6.81 -15.42 2.29
N SER A 8 -6.22 -16.13 3.24
CA SER A 8 -4.77 -16.29 3.33
C SER A 8 -4.18 -16.77 1.99
N GLU A 9 -2.99 -16.28 1.67
CA GLU A 9 -2.23 -16.51 0.43
C GLU A 9 -2.84 -15.90 -0.84
N GLU A 10 -4.02 -15.29 -0.78
CA GLU A 10 -4.57 -14.57 -1.93
C GLU A 10 -3.93 -13.19 -2.09
N LYS A 11 -3.87 -12.75 -3.35
CA LYS A 11 -3.25 -11.48 -3.76
C LYS A 11 -4.25 -10.52 -4.39
N VAL A 12 -3.97 -9.23 -4.26
CA VAL A 12 -4.66 -8.11 -4.92
C VAL A 12 -3.59 -7.27 -5.63
N THR A 13 -3.77 -7.07 -6.92
CA THR A 13 -2.85 -6.27 -7.74
C THR A 13 -3.48 -4.92 -8.05
N ILE A 14 -2.74 -3.84 -7.86
CA ILE A 14 -3.16 -2.46 -8.09
C ILE A 14 -2.24 -1.83 -9.14
N GLY A 15 -2.85 -1.16 -10.13
CA GLY A 15 -2.15 -0.52 -11.24
C GLY A 15 -1.92 -1.45 -12.44
N LYS A 16 -1.47 -0.87 -13.55
CA LYS A 16 -0.97 -1.62 -14.71
C LYS A 16 0.43 -2.15 -14.38
N ASP A 17 0.80 -3.29 -14.97
CA ASP A 17 2.12 -3.93 -14.81
C ASP A 17 2.53 -4.29 -13.37
N LYS A 18 1.56 -4.60 -12.50
CA LYS A 18 1.81 -5.03 -11.11
C LYS A 18 2.55 -4.00 -10.24
N LYS A 19 2.24 -2.72 -10.43
CA LYS A 19 2.85 -1.62 -9.66
C LYS A 19 2.81 -1.82 -8.15
N VAL A 20 1.69 -2.32 -7.62
CA VAL A 20 1.57 -2.75 -6.22
C VAL A 20 0.86 -4.10 -6.14
N VAL A 21 1.40 -5.03 -5.36
CA VAL A 21 0.80 -6.33 -5.07
C VAL A 21 0.67 -6.48 -3.57
N ILE A 22 -0.57 -6.60 -3.12
CA ILE A 22 -0.92 -6.85 -1.72
C ILE A 22 -1.21 -8.34 -1.57
N THR A 23 -0.51 -9.00 -0.66
CA THR A 23 -0.68 -10.43 -0.34
C THR A 23 -1.16 -10.57 1.09
N ILE A 24 -2.23 -11.33 1.31
CA ILE A 24 -2.66 -11.67 2.68
C ILE A 24 -1.80 -12.86 3.13
N LEU A 25 -0.83 -12.62 4.02
CA LEU A 25 0.10 -13.68 4.45
C LEU A 25 -0.56 -14.63 5.45
N LYS A 26 -1.22 -14.09 6.48
CA LYS A 26 -1.93 -14.88 7.48
C LYS A 26 -3.01 -14.05 8.16
N ILE A 27 -4.04 -14.74 8.65
CA ILE A 27 -5.13 -14.18 9.44
C ILE A 27 -5.13 -14.91 10.79
N GLN A 28 -5.01 -14.15 11.88
CA GLN A 28 -4.98 -14.66 13.26
C GLN A 28 -5.96 -13.84 14.10
N GLY A 29 -7.19 -14.34 14.24
CA GLY A 29 -8.25 -13.62 14.93
C GLY A 29 -8.58 -12.30 14.22
N ASP A 30 -8.33 -11.19 14.91
CA ASP A 30 -8.49 -9.82 14.44
C ASP A 30 -7.24 -9.27 13.71
N LYS A 31 -6.10 -9.95 13.81
CA LYS A 31 -4.84 -9.51 13.19
C LYS A 31 -4.64 -10.15 11.82
N VAL A 32 -4.27 -9.31 10.85
CA VAL A 32 -3.91 -9.75 9.50
C VAL A 32 -2.47 -9.34 9.22
N SER A 33 -1.66 -10.30 8.78
CA SER A 33 -0.33 -10.00 8.24
C SER A 33 -0.47 -9.79 6.73
N ILE A 34 -0.01 -8.63 6.27
CA ILE A 34 -0.12 -8.20 4.88
C ILE A 34 1.30 -8.03 4.34
N GLY A 35 1.61 -8.73 3.26
CA GLY A 35 2.81 -8.48 2.45
C GLY A 35 2.47 -7.46 1.38
N ILE A 36 3.30 -6.43 1.21
CA ILE A 36 3.12 -5.42 0.17
C ILE A 36 4.40 -5.42 -0.67
N GLU A 37 4.25 -5.75 -1.94
CA GLU A 37 5.31 -5.66 -2.94
C GLU A 37 4.99 -4.46 -3.83
N ALA A 38 5.93 -3.54 -4.00
CA ALA A 38 5.79 -2.41 -4.90
C ALA A 38 7.11 -2.13 -5.64
N ASP A 39 7.03 -1.38 -6.72
CA ASP A 39 8.21 -0.84 -7.39
C ASP A 39 8.98 0.13 -6.47
N LYS A 40 10.25 0.41 -6.82
CA LYS A 40 11.11 1.30 -6.03
C LYS A 40 10.59 2.73 -5.97
N GLU A 41 9.78 3.11 -6.94
CA GLU A 41 9.24 4.46 -7.09
C GLU A 41 7.98 4.68 -6.25
N THR A 42 7.28 3.62 -5.83
CA THR A 42 6.09 3.72 -4.97
C THR A 42 6.50 3.50 -3.51
N PRO A 43 6.60 4.58 -2.71
CA PRO A 43 6.88 4.42 -1.30
C PRO A 43 5.66 3.84 -0.57
N ILE A 44 5.92 2.97 0.42
CA ILE A 44 4.89 2.34 1.26
C ILE A 44 5.07 2.85 2.68
N TYR A 45 4.03 3.49 3.21
CA TYR A 45 4.01 3.98 4.57
C TYR A 45 2.89 3.33 5.36
N ARG A 46 3.13 3.16 6.67
CA ARG A 46 2.06 2.84 7.60
C ARG A 46 1.33 4.14 7.92
N ASN A 47 0.00 4.13 7.84
CA ASN A 47 -0.81 5.34 7.93
C ASN A 47 -0.58 6.10 9.25
N GLU A 48 -0.34 5.37 10.35
CA GLU A 48 -0.04 5.97 11.66
C GLU A 48 1.33 6.68 11.73
N LEU A 49 2.20 6.48 10.75
CA LEU A 49 3.52 7.12 10.66
C LEU A 49 3.55 8.30 9.69
N ILE A 50 2.43 8.60 9.02
CA ILE A 50 2.33 9.76 8.13
C ILE A 50 2.15 10.98 9.02
N ASN A 51 3.24 11.69 9.30
CA ASN A 51 3.18 13.06 9.83
C ASN A 51 2.73 14.00 8.70
N GLU A 52 2.00 15.07 9.05
CA GLU A 52 1.50 16.10 8.12
C GLU A 52 2.63 16.71 7.24
N GLU A 53 3.87 16.69 7.72
CA GLU A 53 5.06 17.15 6.96
C GLU A 53 5.40 16.25 5.74
N ASN A 54 5.12 14.94 5.77
CA ASN A 54 5.40 14.05 4.64
C ASN A 54 4.40 14.25 3.48
N GLU A 55 3.16 14.65 3.79
CA GLU A 55 2.19 15.02 2.75
C GLU A 55 2.65 16.28 1.99
N GLN A 56 3.30 17.23 2.68
CA GLN A 56 3.81 18.46 2.05
C GLN A 56 4.95 18.18 1.07
N ILE A 57 5.89 17.28 1.41
CA ILE A 57 7.01 16.93 0.52
C ILE A 57 6.49 16.35 -0.81
N SER A 58 5.49 15.46 -0.75
CA SER A 58 4.88 14.88 -1.96
C SER A 58 4.11 15.89 -2.82
N ARG A 59 3.63 16.99 -2.21
CA ARG A 59 2.87 18.04 -2.90
C ARG A 59 3.78 19.07 -3.58
N VAL A 60 4.92 19.37 -2.98
CA VAL A 60 5.90 20.34 -3.51
C VAL A 60 6.60 19.82 -4.77
N GLU A 61 6.85 18.51 -4.89
CA GLU A 61 7.45 17.92 -6.11
C GLU A 61 6.50 17.96 -7.33
N LEU A 62 5.18 17.96 -7.11
CA LEU A 62 4.18 18.02 -8.19
C LEU A 62 3.93 19.44 -8.72
N GLU A 63 4.20 20.47 -7.93
CA GLU A 63 4.04 21.88 -8.33
C GLU A 63 5.31 22.46 -9.00
N ALA A 64 6.44 21.75 -8.90
CA ALA A 64 7.72 22.14 -9.51
C ALA A 64 7.96 21.56 -10.92
N SER A 65 6.98 20.87 -11.51
CA SER A 65 7.02 20.33 -12.89
C SER A 65 6.04 21.02 -13.83
#